data_AF-A0A382YP26-F1
#
_entry.id   AF-A0A382YP26-F1
#
_cell.length_a   1.000
_cell.length_b   1.000
_cell.length_c   1.000
_cell.angle_alpha   90.00
_cell.angle_beta   90.00
_cell.angle_gamma   90.00
#
_symmetry.space_group_name_H-M   'P 1'
#
loop_
_entity.id
_entity.type
_entity.pdbx_description
1 polymer ?
#
loop_
_entity_poly.entity_id
_entity_poly.type
_entity_poly.pdbx_seq_one_letter_code
_entity_poly.pdbx_strand_id
1 'polypeptide(L)' 'PDEGAERVANFLNSMTMELALLTRSLGKSDIKSLEPEDLAALTIEASAMAQLPLVGTSKVFGM' A
#
# COMPACT_ATOMS: atom_id res chain seq x y z
N PRO A 1 8.47 18.76 22.12
CA PRO A 1 7.38 17.76 22.06
C PRO A 1 6.43 18.01 20.89
N ASP A 2 5.95 19.26 20.76
CA ASP A 2 4.94 19.65 19.76
C ASP A 2 5.47 19.58 18.33
N GLU A 3 6.72 20.01 18.10
CA GLU A 3 7.36 19.91 16.77
C GLU A 3 7.47 18.46 16.28
N GLY A 4 7.72 17.52 17.20
CA GLY A 4 7.77 16.09 16.87
C GLY A 4 6.40 15.56 16.45
N ALA A 5 5.34 15.96 17.17
CA ALA A 5 3.97 15.61 16.83
C ALA A 5 3.54 16.21 15.48
N GLU A 6 3.91 17.47 15.23
CA GLU A 6 3.64 18.16 13.96
C GLU A 6 4.31 17.46 12.77
N ARG A 7 5.57 17.03 12.92
CA ARG A 7 6.28 16.27 11.88
C ARG A 7 5.59 14.95 11.56
N VAL A 8 5.13 14.21 12.57
CA VAL A 8 4.40 12.95 12.36
C VAL A 8 3.05 13.21 11.69
N ALA A 9 2.31 14.23 12.12
CA ALA A 9 1.04 14.61 11.51
C ALA A 9 1.21 14.98 10.03
N ASN A 10 2.23 15.76 9.71
CA ASN A 10 2.57 16.14 8.33
C ASN A 10 2.97 14.94 7.49
N PHE A 11 3.77 14.02 8.04
CA PHE A 11 4.16 12.78 7.37
C PHE A 11 2.94 11.91 7.03
N LEU A 12 2.06 11.66 8.00
CA LEU A 12 0.85 10.86 7.78
C LEU A 12 -0.12 11.52 6.78
N ASN A 13 -0.23 12.85 6.81
CA ASN A 13 -1.01 13.59 5.82
C ASN A 13 -0.42 13.43 4.41
N SER A 14 0.90 13.57 4.24
CA SER A 14 1.56 13.35 2.94
C SER A 14 1.32 11.93 2.42
N MET A 15 1.55 10.92 3.26
CA MET A 15 1.30 9.52 2.91
C MET A 15 -0.15 9.27 2.50
N THR A 16 -1.10 9.89 3.19
CA THR A 16 -2.54 9.74 2.87
C THR A 16 -2.86 10.34 1.49
N MET A 17 -2.30 11.52 1.18
CA MET A 17 -2.49 12.15 -0.13
C MET A 17 -1.85 11.33 -1.25
N GLU A 18 -0.62 10.85 -1.06
CA GLU A 18 0.08 10.02 -2.04
C GLU A 18 -0.66 8.71 -2.30
N LEU A 19 -1.14 8.05 -1.25
CA LEU A 19 -1.92 6.82 -1.37
C LEU A 19 -3.22 7.04 -2.16
N ALA A 20 -3.90 8.16 -1.91
CA ALA A 20 -5.09 8.53 -2.67
C ALA A 20 -4.78 8.80 -4.14
N LEU A 21 -3.65 9.46 -4.46
CA LEU A 21 -3.21 9.68 -5.83
C LEU A 21 -2.89 8.36 -6.55
N LEU A 22 -2.16 7.45 -5.90
CA LEU A 22 -1.85 6.13 -6.45
C LEU A 22 -3.13 5.32 -6.72
N THR A 23 -4.04 5.28 -5.74
CA THR A 23 -5.34 4.58 -5.89
C THR A 23 -6.11 5.09 -7.11
N ARG A 24 -6.16 6.41 -7.30
CA ARG A 24 -6.84 7.03 -8.46
C ARG A 24 -6.16 6.71 -9.78
N SER A 25 -4.82 6.59 -9.79
CA SER A 25 -4.08 6.20 -11.00
C SER A 25 -4.39 4.77 -11.45
N LEU A 26 -4.81 3.90 -10.52
CA LEU A 26 -5.32 2.56 -10.79
C LEU A 26 -6.81 2.54 -11.19
N GLY A 27 -7.45 3.72 -11.35
CA GLY A 27 -8.85 3.83 -11.71
C GLY A 27 -9.83 3.61 -10.56
N LYS A 28 -9.34 3.55 -9.31
CA LYS A 28 -10.16 3.31 -8.11
C LYS A 28 -10.34 4.60 -7.30
N SER A 29 -11.51 4.78 -6.69
CA SER A 29 -11.87 6.02 -5.99
C SER A 29 -11.45 6.06 -4.52
N ASP A 30 -11.39 4.91 -3.86
CA ASP A 30 -10.99 4.72 -2.45
C ASP A 30 -10.00 3.56 -2.35
N ILE A 31 -9.04 3.66 -1.43
CA ILE A 31 -8.01 2.62 -1.23
C ILE A 31 -8.61 1.27 -0.84
N LYS A 32 -9.77 1.27 -0.17
CA LYS A 32 -10.49 0.04 0.22
C LYS A 32 -11.07 -0.72 -0.98
N SER A 33 -11.08 -0.11 -2.15
CA SER A 33 -11.51 -0.75 -3.39
C SER A 33 -10.37 -1.51 -4.07
N LEU A 34 -9.11 -1.38 -3.62
CA LEU A 34 -8.01 -2.15 -4.17
C LEU A 34 -8.24 -3.64 -3.94
N GLU A 35 -7.96 -4.42 -4.97
CA GLU A 35 -7.95 -5.87 -4.94
C GLU A 35 -6.48 -6.33 -4.87
N PRO A 36 -6.20 -7.53 -4.34
CA PRO A 36 -4.83 -8.03 -4.23
C PRO A 36 -4.03 -7.97 -5.54
N GLU A 37 -4.69 -8.20 -6.67
CA GLU A 37 -4.13 -8.12 -8.01
C GLU A 37 -3.72 -6.71 -8.47
N ASP A 38 -4.21 -5.65 -7.82
CA ASP A 38 -3.76 -4.28 -8.09
C ASP A 38 -2.39 -3.99 -7.45
N LEU A 39 -1.91 -4.87 -6.58
CA LEU A 39 -0.71 -4.72 -5.79
C LEU A 39 0.31 -5.83 -6.11
N ALA A 40 1.58 -5.54 -5.82
CA ALA A 40 2.65 -6.51 -5.95
C ALA A 40 3.55 -6.50 -4.71
N ALA A 41 3.71 -7.66 -4.07
CA ALA A 41 4.68 -7.85 -3.00
C ALA A 41 6.09 -7.96 -3.59
N LEU A 42 7.05 -7.28 -2.97
CA LEU A 42 8.45 -7.28 -3.43
C LEU A 42 9.31 -8.36 -2.76
N THR A 43 8.79 -9.02 -1.71
CA THR A 43 9.45 -10.14 -1.04
C THR A 43 8.47 -11.28 -0.79
N ILE A 44 9.01 -12.49 -0.57
CA ILE A 44 8.21 -13.69 -0.29
C ILE A 44 7.47 -13.54 1.05
N GLU A 45 8.12 -12.96 2.05
CA GLU A 45 7.52 -12.71 3.37
C GLU A 45 6.38 -11.71 3.27
N ALA A 46 6.55 -10.63 2.48
CA ALA A 46 5.49 -9.66 2.27
C ALA A 46 4.30 -10.29 1.52
N SER A 47 4.57 -11.15 0.54
CA SER A 47 3.52 -11.92 -0.16
C SER A 47 2.73 -12.78 0.83
N ALA A 48 3.42 -13.49 1.72
CA ALA A 48 2.80 -14.34 2.74
C ALA A 48 2.00 -13.55 3.78
N MET A 49 2.57 -12.47 4.32
CA MET A 49 1.95 -11.71 5.41
C MET A 49 0.78 -10.86 4.93
N ALA A 50 0.91 -10.23 3.75
CA ALA A 50 -0.11 -9.33 3.22
C ALA A 50 -1.11 -10.01 2.28
N GLN A 51 -0.91 -11.29 1.95
CA GLN A 51 -1.74 -12.06 1.02
C GLN A 51 -1.81 -11.39 -0.36
N LEU A 52 -0.67 -10.89 -0.85
CA LEU A 52 -0.54 -10.21 -2.13
C LEU A 52 0.30 -11.04 -3.12
N PRO A 53 0.05 -10.96 -4.44
CA PRO A 53 0.87 -11.63 -5.44
C PRO A 53 2.33 -11.17 -5.37
N LEU A 54 3.29 -12.11 -5.48
CA LEU A 54 4.70 -11.75 -5.60
C LEU A 54 4.96 -11.10 -6.98
N VAL A 55 5.73 -10.02 -7.00
CA VAL A 55 6.13 -9.32 -8.22
C VAL A 55 6.67 -10.28 -9.28
N GLY A 56 6.20 -10.10 -10.52
CA GLY A 56 6.52 -11.00 -11.65
C GLY A 56 5.75 -12.31 -11.66
N THR A 57 4.78 -12.51 -10.76
CA THR A 57 3.92 -13.70 -10.70
C THR A 57 2.46 -13.31 -10.42
N SER A 58 1.54 -14.26 -10.56
CA SER A 58 0.14 -14.13 -10.12
C SER A 58 -0.16 -14.95 -8.85
N LYS A 59 0.87 -15.33 -8.09
CA LYS A 59 0.75 -16.25 -6.96
C LYS A 59 1.08 -15.58 -5.63
N VAL A 60 0.28 -15.88 -4.60
CA VAL A 60 0.60 -15.60 -3.19
C VAL A 60 1.50 -16.72 -2.66
N PHE A 61 2.66 -16.36 -2.13
CA PHE A 61 3.63 -17.31 -1.57
C PHE A 61 3.49 -17.41 -0.04
N GLY A 62 3.83 -18.55 0.54
CA GLY A 62 3.77 -18.79 1.99
C GLY A 62 2.42 -19.29 2.51
N MET A 63 1.49 -19.64 1.62
CA MET A 63 0.29 -20.44 1.91
C MET A 63 0.54 -21.92 1.64
#